data_AF-A0A7S4FKI3-F1
#
_entry.id   AF-A0A7S4FKI3-F1
#
_cell.length_a   1.000
_cell.length_b   1.000
_cell.length_c   1.000
_cell.angle_alpha   90.00
_cell.angle_beta   90.00
_cell.angle_gamma   90.00
#
_symmetry.space_group_name_H-M   'P 1'
#
loop_
_entity.id
_entity.type
_entity.pdbx_description
1 polymer ?
#
loop_
_entity_poly.entity_id
_entity_poly.type
_entity_poly.pdbx_seq_one_letter_code
_entity_poly.pdbx_strand_id
1 'polypeptide(L)'
;QRHTEDIAKLQELKAADLLTPFRQLCVDNPKFTVPLWSNLFPVAWQQLAAGDQEALTQNLVQLLTMGFHHKQYVRYPNVIQAILQGVLECTTAPIYIPPEILKFL
;
A
#
# COMPACT_ATOMS: atom_id res chain seq x y z
N GLN A 1 38.99 4.47 -13.22
CA GLN A 1 38.35 4.17 -14.52
C GLN A 1 37.17 3.21 -14.34
N ARG A 2 37.37 1.97 -13.86
CA ARG A 2 36.31 1.00 -13.56
C ARG A 2 35.16 1.51 -12.66
N HIS A 3 35.48 2.25 -11.60
CA HIS A 3 34.47 2.85 -10.71
C HIS A 3 33.55 3.85 -11.44
N THR A 4 34.08 4.60 -12.40
CA THR A 4 33.32 5.58 -13.19
C THR A 4 32.36 4.87 -14.16
N GLU A 5 32.80 3.75 -14.74
CA GLU A 5 31.98 2.91 -15.61
C GLU A 5 30.85 2.21 -14.83
N ASP A 6 31.14 1.76 -13.60
CA ASP A 6 30.13 1.12 -12.74
C ASP A 6 29.08 2.13 -12.26
N ILE A 7 29.48 3.38 -11.96
CA ILE A 7 28.53 4.46 -11.67
C ILE A 7 27.65 4.78 -12.88
N ALA A 8 28.22 4.86 -14.09
CA ALA A 8 27.45 5.14 -15.30
C ALA A 8 26.36 4.08 -15.54
N LYS A 9 26.67 2.80 -15.33
CA LYS A 9 25.68 1.71 -15.42
C LYS A 9 24.54 1.85 -14.41
N LEU A 10 24.83 2.27 -13.18
CA LEU A 10 23.80 2.50 -12.16
C LEU A 10 22.89 3.68 -12.54
N GLN A 11 23.40 4.67 -13.26
CA GLN A 11 22.63 5.83 -13.74
C GLN A 11 21.70 5.49 -14.90
N GLU A 12 21.99 4.43 -15.66
CA GLU A 12 21.15 3.95 -16.77
C GLU A 12 19.92 3.14 -16.31
N LEU A 13 19.86 2.76 -15.03
CA LEU A 13 18.75 2.00 -14.48
C LEU A 13 17.44 2.79 -14.54
N LYS A 14 16.42 2.18 -15.12
CA LYS A 14 15.07 2.74 -15.17
C LYS A 14 14.28 2.31 -13.95
N ALA A 15 13.28 3.10 -13.58
CA ALA A 15 12.36 2.74 -12.50
C ALA A 15 11.71 1.36 -12.74
N ALA A 16 11.41 1.01 -14.00
CA ALA A 16 10.87 -0.28 -14.39
C ALA A 16 11.78 -1.47 -14.01
N ASP A 17 13.10 -1.29 -14.08
CA ASP A 17 14.07 -2.33 -13.74
C ASP A 17 14.06 -2.64 -12.22
N LEU A 18 13.57 -1.69 -11.42
CA LEU A 18 13.41 -1.84 -9.98
C LEU A 18 12.07 -2.48 -9.58
N LEU A 19 11.03 -2.43 -10.42
CA LEU A 19 9.71 -2.94 -10.03
C LEU A 19 9.71 -4.45 -9.76
N THR A 20 10.44 -5.22 -10.56
CA THR A 20 10.56 -6.68 -10.40
C THR A 20 11.19 -7.08 -9.07
N PRO A 21 12.39 -6.58 -8.69
CA PRO A 21 12.98 -6.91 -7.39
C PRO A 21 12.15 -6.38 -6.21
N PHE A 22 11.51 -5.21 -6.33
CA PHE A 22 10.61 -4.71 -5.29
C PHE A 22 9.41 -5.63 -5.07
N ARG A 23 8.80 -6.14 -6.14
CA ARG A 23 7.69 -7.11 -6.05
C ARG A 23 8.12 -8.36 -5.30
N GLN A 24 9.30 -8.90 -5.60
CA GLN A 24 9.83 -10.08 -4.91
C GLN A 24 10.01 -9.82 -3.41
N LEU A 25 10.60 -8.69 -3.05
CA LEU A 25 10.77 -8.28 -1.66
C LEU A 25 9.44 -8.14 -0.91
N CYS A 26 8.38 -7.69 -1.59
CA CYS A 26 7.06 -7.56 -0.97
C CYS A 26 6.46 -8.93 -0.61
N VAL A 27 6.57 -9.91 -1.49
CA VAL A 27 6.04 -11.26 -1.23
C VAL A 27 6.71 -11.89 -0.02
N ASP A 28 8.01 -11.69 0.11
CA ASP A 28 8.83 -12.34 1.13
C ASP A 28 8.79 -11.61 2.48
N ASN A 29 8.54 -10.29 2.48
CA ASN A 29 8.67 -9.47 3.68
C ASN A 29 7.49 -8.50 3.89
N PRO A 30 6.51 -8.88 4.74
CA PRO A 30 5.42 -7.99 5.13
C PRO A 30 5.87 -6.70 5.83
N LYS A 31 7.00 -6.70 6.55
CA LYS A 31 7.55 -5.50 7.21
C LYS A 31 8.10 -4.47 6.21
N PHE A 32 8.44 -4.91 5.00
CA PHE A 32 8.79 -4.03 3.89
C PHE A 32 7.55 -3.60 3.09
N THR A 33 6.63 -4.53 2.87
CA THR A 33 5.42 -4.31 2.08
C THR A 33 4.52 -3.23 2.66
N VAL A 34 4.31 -3.23 3.97
CA VAL A 34 3.37 -2.29 4.61
C VAL A 34 3.84 -0.84 4.49
N PRO A 35 5.11 -0.49 4.82
CA PRO A 35 5.63 0.86 4.55
C PRO A 35 5.64 1.23 3.07
N LEU A 36 5.93 0.28 2.17
CA LEU A 36 5.87 0.56 0.73
C LEU A 36 4.43 0.92 0.31
N TRP A 37 3.46 0.12 0.76
CA TRP A 37 2.05 0.36 0.51
C TRP A 37 1.57 1.70 1.07
N SER A 38 1.94 2.05 2.30
CA SER A 38 1.53 3.31 2.92
C SER A 38 2.05 4.54 2.19
N ASN A 39 3.19 4.42 1.48
CA ASN A 39 3.71 5.49 0.63
C ASN A 39 3.08 5.52 -0.76
N LEU A 40 2.82 4.36 -1.37
CA LEU A 40 2.30 4.27 -2.74
C LEU A 40 0.79 4.54 -2.83
N PHE A 41 0.03 4.06 -1.85
CA PHE A 41 -1.43 4.15 -1.88
C PHE A 41 -1.94 5.60 -1.92
N PRO A 42 -1.45 6.54 -1.10
CA PRO A 42 -1.88 7.94 -1.15
C PRO A 42 -1.59 8.60 -2.50
N VAL A 43 -0.45 8.28 -3.11
CA VAL A 43 -0.09 8.80 -4.44
C VAL A 43 -1.10 8.31 -5.48
N ALA A 44 -1.43 7.01 -5.48
CA ALA A 44 -2.42 6.45 -6.38
C ALA A 44 -3.83 7.02 -6.12
N TRP A 45 -4.21 7.15 -4.85
CA TRP A 45 -5.49 7.70 -4.42
C TRP A 45 -5.74 9.12 -4.92
N GLN A 46 -4.71 9.97 -4.89
CA GLN A 46 -4.79 11.35 -5.38
C GLN A 46 -4.96 11.44 -6.91
N GLN A 47 -4.62 10.39 -7.66
CA GLN A 47 -4.84 10.36 -9.11
C GLN A 47 -6.27 9.98 -9.51
N LEU A 48 -7.08 9.50 -8.55
CA LEU A 48 -8.46 9.10 -8.81
C LEU A 48 -9.39 10.32 -8.89
N ALA A 49 -10.39 10.26 -9.77
CA ALA A 49 -11.46 11.23 -9.79
C ALA A 49 -12.34 11.09 -8.54
N ALA A 50 -13.06 12.15 -8.16
CA ALA A 50 -13.88 12.15 -6.95
C ALA A 50 -14.91 11.00 -6.90
N GLY A 51 -15.53 10.65 -8.04
CA GLY A 51 -16.46 9.51 -8.11
C GLY A 51 -15.77 8.15 -7.91
N ASP A 52 -14.55 7.99 -8.41
CA ASP A 52 -13.76 6.77 -8.21
C ASP A 52 -13.26 6.64 -6.78
N GLN A 53 -12.91 7.77 -6.15
CA GLN A 53 -12.58 7.85 -4.72
C GLN A 53 -13.77 7.42 -3.87
N GLU A 54 -14.97 7.93 -4.15
CA GLU A 54 -16.19 7.53 -3.46
C GLU A 54 -16.46 6.02 -3.62
N ALA A 55 -16.42 5.52 -4.87
CA ALA A 55 -16.62 4.10 -5.15
C ALA A 55 -15.59 3.21 -4.45
N LEU A 56 -14.31 3.59 -4.47
CA LEU A 56 -13.25 2.83 -3.80
C LEU A 56 -13.40 2.90 -2.27
N THR A 57 -13.86 4.01 -1.70
CA THR A 57 -14.18 4.11 -0.27
C THR A 57 -15.25 3.10 0.13
N GLN A 58 -16.34 3.02 -0.64
CA GLN A 58 -17.42 2.05 -0.38
C GLN A 58 -16.90 0.60 -0.48
N ASN A 59 -16.06 0.31 -1.47
CA ASN A 59 -15.44 -1.01 -1.62
C ASN A 59 -14.47 -1.33 -0.46
N LEU A 60 -13.71 -0.36 0.03
CA LEU A 60 -12.82 -0.53 1.19
C LEU A 60 -13.63 -0.84 2.45
N VAL A 61 -14.72 -0.10 2.68
CA VAL A 61 -15.65 -0.34 3.79
C VAL A 61 -16.22 -1.76 3.71
N GLN A 62 -16.71 -2.16 2.53
CA GLN A 62 -17.21 -3.52 2.31
C GLN A 62 -16.11 -4.57 2.60
N LEU A 63 -14.91 -4.37 2.06
CA LEU A 63 -13.78 -5.28 2.25
C LEU A 63 -13.44 -5.46 3.73
N LEU A 64 -13.39 -4.38 4.51
CA LEU A 64 -13.04 -4.42 5.94
C LEU A 64 -14.06 -5.18 6.78
N THR A 65 -15.34 -5.21 6.36
CA THR A 65 -16.39 -5.97 7.05
C THR A 65 -16.39 -7.47 6.74
N MET A 66 -15.55 -7.93 5.80
CA MET A 66 -15.57 -9.32 5.37
C MET A 66 -15.04 -10.27 6.46
N GLY A 67 -15.75 -11.39 6.64
CA GLY A 67 -15.45 -12.33 7.71
C GLY A 67 -14.07 -12.99 7.61
N PHE A 68 -13.46 -13.14 6.42
CA PHE A 68 -12.22 -13.90 6.25
C PHE A 68 -10.97 -13.32 6.93
N HIS A 69 -11.03 -12.06 7.40
CA HIS A 69 -9.92 -11.43 8.12
C HIS A 69 -9.58 -12.12 9.45
N HIS A 70 -10.53 -12.84 10.07
CA HIS A 70 -10.27 -13.61 11.30
C HIS A 70 -9.11 -14.61 11.16
N LYS A 71 -8.90 -15.15 9.95
CA LYS A 71 -7.84 -16.12 9.67
C LYS A 71 -6.45 -15.47 9.59
N GLN A 72 -6.39 -14.16 9.40
CA GLN A 72 -5.15 -13.42 9.12
C GLN A 72 -4.72 -12.54 10.30
N TYR A 73 -5.52 -12.44 11.36
CA TYR A 73 -5.28 -11.56 12.51
C TYR A 73 -3.96 -11.85 13.25
N VAL A 74 -3.52 -13.11 13.28
CA VAL A 74 -2.33 -13.56 14.05
C VAL A 74 -1.00 -13.15 13.40
N ARG A 75 -0.98 -12.85 12.09
CA ARG A 75 0.27 -12.56 11.35
C ARG A 75 0.58 -11.07 11.39
N TYR A 76 1.72 -10.67 11.95
CA TYR A 76 2.13 -9.26 11.99
C TYR A 76 3.19 -8.90 10.93
N PRO A 77 3.03 -7.77 10.21
CA PRO A 77 1.80 -7.00 10.03
C PRO A 77 0.77 -7.75 9.17
N ASN A 78 -0.52 -7.56 9.45
CA ASN A 78 -1.61 -8.18 8.67
C ASN A 78 -2.16 -7.23 7.58
N VAL A 79 -3.05 -7.76 6.74
CA VAL A 79 -3.64 -7.01 5.63
C VAL A 79 -4.51 -5.84 6.10
N ILE A 80 -5.21 -5.97 7.23
CA ILE A 80 -6.01 -4.89 7.80
C ILE A 80 -5.09 -3.72 8.19
N GLN A 81 -4.01 -4.01 8.92
CA GLN A 81 -3.03 -3.00 9.31
C GLN A 81 -2.41 -2.30 8.10
N ALA A 82 -2.10 -3.06 7.04
CA ALA A 82 -1.62 -2.48 5.78
C ALA A 82 -2.63 -1.50 5.16
N ILE A 83 -3.90 -1.91 5.05
CA ILE A 83 -4.97 -1.08 4.50
C ILE A 83 -5.17 0.18 5.35
N LEU A 84 -5.31 0.03 6.67
CA LEU A 84 -5.54 1.16 7.58
C LEU A 84 -4.35 2.13 7.57
N GLN A 85 -3.12 1.63 7.50
CA GLN A 85 -1.95 2.49 7.43
C GLN A 85 -1.89 3.28 6.12
N GLY A 86 -2.27 2.67 4.99
CA GLY A 86 -2.41 3.42 3.73
C GLY A 86 -3.50 4.49 3.79
N VAL A 87 -4.65 4.16 4.39
CA VAL A 87 -5.77 5.11 4.57
C VAL A 87 -5.37 6.32 5.40
N LEU A 88 -4.61 6.11 6.48
CA LEU A 88 -4.14 7.20 7.35
C LEU A 88 -3.25 8.23 6.62
N GLU A 89 -2.51 7.80 5.61
CA GLU A 89 -1.61 8.67 4.84
C GLU A 89 -2.35 9.49 3.75
N CYS A 90 -3.62 9.18 3.47
CA CYS A 90 -4.47 9.93 2.52
C CYS A 90 -4.99 11.26 3.11
N THR A 91 -4.09 12.18 3.47
CA THR A 91 -4.44 13.42 4.18
C THR A 91 -5.13 14.48 3.33
N THR A 92 -4.84 14.55 2.03
CA THR A 92 -5.40 15.57 1.12
C THR A 92 -6.86 15.30 0.75
N ALA A 93 -7.23 14.03 0.60
CA ALA A 93 -8.60 13.58 0.33
C ALA A 93 -8.91 12.43 1.29
N PRO A 94 -9.41 12.71 2.50
CA PRO A 94 -9.56 11.70 3.54
C PRO A 94 -10.55 10.60 3.16
N ILE A 95 -10.18 9.35 3.43
CA ILE A 95 -11.08 8.20 3.29
C ILE A 95 -11.83 8.02 4.60
N TYR A 96 -13.16 8.10 4.55
CA TYR A 96 -13.99 7.92 5.73
C TYR A 96 -14.28 6.42 5.96
N ILE A 97 -13.83 5.90 7.11
CA ILE A 97 -14.19 4.56 7.59
C ILE A 97 -15.08 4.73 8.84
N PRO A 98 -16.30 4.16 8.85
CA PRO A 98 -17.19 4.22 10.00
C PRO A 98 -16.55 3.66 11.29
N PRO A 99 -16.68 4.36 12.44
CA PRO A 99 -16.12 3.90 13.72
C PRO A 99 -16.62 2.52 14.16
N GLU A 100 -17.84 2.15 13.79
CA GLU A 100 -18.45 0.87 14.10
C GLU A 100 -17.71 -0.29 13.44
N ILE A 101 -16.99 -0.04 12.35
CA ILE A 101 -16.16 -1.04 11.68
C ILE A 101 -14.80 -1.09 12.35
N LEU A 102 -14.18 0.07 12.62
CA LEU A 102 -12.86 0.16 13.24
C LEU A 102 -12.77 -0.57 14.59
N LYS A 103 -13.85 -0.58 15.38
CA LYS A 103 -13.88 -1.30 16.67
C LYS A 103 -13.80 -2.84 16.55
N PHE A 104 -14.01 -3.41 15.37
CA PHE A 104 -14.03 -4.86 15.12
C PHE A 104 -12.80 -5.35 14.34
N LEU A 105 -11.86 -4.47 14.02
CA LEU A 105 -10.67 -4.73 13.22
C LEU A 105 -9.42 -5.00 14.07
#